data_AF-A0A7R9K7X5-F1
#
_entry.id   AF-A0A7R9K7X5-F1
#
_cell.length_a   1.000
_cell.length_b   1.000
_cell.length_c   1.000
_cell.angle_alpha   90.00
_cell.angle_beta   90.00
_cell.angle_gamma   90.00
#
_symmetry.space_group_name_H-M   'P 1'
#
loop_
_entity.id
_entity.type
_entity.pdbx_description
1 polymer ?
#
loop_
_entity_poly.entity_id
_entity_poly.type
_entity_poly.pdbx_seq_one_letter_code
_entity_poly.pdbx_strand_id
1 'polypeptide(L)'
;MDPPENPLLSDEDSEDEDFINPDINHLSGNQLRATAELHAKHLQDTVLELIVNCLNNFAFHKDNIKFKVTINEIKVFIGILLLSGYCSVPRYRMYWETSSDTHNEVVSKAIIEKASLEEASTLKKKVRGSYSQLTDTDSGITLIRYHDNNIVTVASTLRGAKPIGKARRWSHKEKKRIQIDQPACIINYNCYMRGVDRLVQNISTYRVNVRMKKWYWQMIMFPLNASVNNAWHLYRLTSKGKEDKLDLLGFTRFIVQTYLRPTPKSLKKRVCDDIRLDGLNHVIVKSMTQILCGECHKNTTMTCNKCNVGCHVHCSEMFHYR
;
A
#
# COMPACT_ATOMS: atom_id res chain seq x y z
N MET A 1 -43.98 4.33 24.63
CA MET A 1 -43.67 3.38 23.55
C MET A 1 -42.17 3.38 23.38
N ASP A 2 -41.61 2.18 23.42
CA ASP A 2 -40.21 1.79 23.56
C ASP A 2 -39.29 2.23 22.38
N PRO A 3 -37.95 2.15 22.56
CA PRO A 3 -36.95 2.92 21.82
C PRO A 3 -36.54 2.28 20.47
N PRO A 4 -35.82 3.01 19.59
CA PRO A 4 -35.36 2.45 18.31
C PRO A 4 -34.29 1.37 18.52
N GLU A 5 -34.51 0.23 17.87
CA GLU A 5 -33.61 -0.93 17.84
C GLU A 5 -32.36 -0.67 16.99
N ASN A 6 -31.27 -1.25 17.50
CA ASN A 6 -29.89 -1.21 17.00
C ASN A 6 -29.71 -2.21 15.83
N PRO A 7 -29.04 -1.88 14.71
CA PRO A 7 -28.64 -2.90 13.74
C PRO A 7 -27.45 -3.69 14.28
N LEU A 8 -27.72 -4.95 14.61
CA LEU A 8 -26.74 -5.98 14.91
C LEU A 8 -25.81 -6.20 13.71
N LEU A 9 -24.51 -6.26 14.00
CA LEU A 9 -23.52 -7.00 13.21
C LEU A 9 -23.82 -8.49 13.34
N SER A 10 -23.83 -9.21 12.23
CA SER A 10 -23.52 -10.64 12.19
C SER A 10 -22.67 -10.93 10.96
N ASP A 11 -21.46 -11.41 11.22
CA ASP A 11 -20.61 -12.11 10.27
C ASP A 11 -21.34 -13.39 9.81
N GLU A 12 -21.41 -13.61 8.50
CA GLU A 12 -21.62 -14.95 7.94
C GLU A 12 -20.48 -15.21 6.96
N ASP A 13 -19.78 -16.31 7.26
CA ASP A 13 -18.60 -16.83 6.61
C ASP A 13 -18.88 -17.38 5.20
N SER A 14 -17.80 -17.39 4.40
CA SER A 14 -17.40 -18.43 3.44
C SER A 14 -18.48 -19.13 2.61
N GLU A 15 -18.48 -18.85 1.31
CA GLU A 15 -18.73 -19.90 0.31
C GLU A 15 -17.63 -19.89 -0.75
N ASP A 16 -17.03 -21.06 -0.91
CA ASP A 16 -15.88 -21.42 -1.72
C ASP A 16 -16.19 -21.37 -3.23
N GLU A 17 -15.27 -20.86 -4.05
CA GLU A 17 -15.27 -21.18 -5.50
C GLU A 17 -14.15 -22.16 -5.83
N ASP A 18 -14.56 -23.40 -6.10
CA ASP A 18 -13.74 -24.51 -6.58
C ASP A 18 -13.11 -24.20 -7.94
N PHE A 19 -11.78 -24.14 -8.00
CA PHE A 19 -11.03 -24.34 -9.24
C PHE A 19 -10.55 -25.79 -9.32
N ILE A 20 -11.28 -26.61 -10.07
CA ILE A 20 -10.85 -27.96 -10.48
C ILE A 20 -9.69 -27.83 -11.48
N ASN A 21 -8.52 -28.36 -11.14
CA ASN A 21 -7.46 -28.66 -12.09
C ASN A 21 -7.35 -30.19 -12.25
N PRO A 22 -7.57 -30.77 -13.45
CA PRO A 22 -7.54 -32.21 -13.64
C PRO A 22 -6.13 -32.65 -14.08
N ASP A 23 -5.29 -33.08 -13.15
CA ASP A 23 -4.37 -34.24 -13.28
C ASP A 23 -3.30 -34.20 -12.18
N ILE A 24 -3.58 -34.85 -11.04
CA ILE A 24 -2.53 -35.24 -10.09
C ILE A 24 -2.85 -36.62 -9.50
N ASN A 25 -2.93 -37.64 -10.35
CA ASN A 25 -2.89 -39.02 -9.89
C ASN A 25 -1.54 -39.60 -10.26
N HIS A 26 -0.65 -39.78 -9.26
CA HIS A 26 0.30 -40.90 -9.14
C HIS A 26 1.29 -40.80 -7.94
N LEU A 27 1.02 -39.98 -6.91
CA LEU A 27 1.83 -39.99 -5.68
C LEU A 27 1.06 -40.67 -4.55
N SER A 28 1.67 -41.67 -3.89
CA SER A 28 1.05 -42.33 -2.73
C SER A 28 0.87 -41.34 -1.56
N GLY A 29 -0.17 -41.51 -0.73
CA GLY A 29 -0.48 -40.59 0.37
C GLY A 29 0.68 -40.39 1.37
N ASN A 30 1.57 -41.37 1.51
CA ASN A 30 2.80 -41.25 2.32
C ASN A 30 3.87 -40.38 1.62
N GLN A 31 3.97 -40.45 0.29
CA GLN A 31 4.83 -39.56 -0.49
C GLN A 31 4.27 -38.14 -0.52
N LEU A 32 2.95 -37.96 -0.69
CA LEU A 32 2.32 -36.64 -0.58
C LEU A 32 2.51 -36.04 0.81
N ARG A 33 2.36 -36.84 1.88
CA ARG A 33 2.59 -36.38 3.24
C ARG A 33 4.04 -35.99 3.49
N ALA A 34 5.03 -36.80 3.10
CA ALA A 34 6.44 -36.45 3.27
C ALA A 34 6.87 -35.25 2.40
N THR A 35 6.37 -35.17 1.16
CA THR A 35 6.70 -34.07 0.23
C THR A 35 5.97 -32.79 0.60
N ALA A 36 4.73 -32.88 1.09
CA ALA A 36 3.96 -31.75 1.62
C ALA A 36 4.45 -31.33 3.00
N GLU A 37 4.98 -32.23 3.84
CA GLU A 37 5.64 -31.86 5.10
C GLU A 37 7.00 -31.19 4.81
N LEU A 38 7.77 -31.68 3.84
CA LEU A 38 9.01 -31.02 3.39
C LEU A 38 8.73 -29.67 2.72
N HIS A 39 7.74 -29.60 1.82
CA HIS A 39 7.31 -28.34 1.19
C HIS A 39 6.65 -27.40 2.19
N ALA A 40 5.82 -27.87 3.12
CA ALA A 40 5.20 -27.03 4.14
C ALA A 40 6.24 -26.56 5.14
N LYS A 41 7.25 -27.37 5.48
CA LYS A 41 8.38 -26.96 6.31
C LYS A 41 9.26 -25.94 5.58
N HIS A 42 9.57 -26.18 4.30
CA HIS A 42 10.35 -25.24 3.49
C HIS A 42 9.58 -23.95 3.20
N LEU A 43 8.26 -24.04 2.96
CA LEU A 43 7.35 -22.92 2.80
C LEU A 43 7.16 -22.18 4.13
N GLN A 44 7.09 -22.88 5.27
CA GLN A 44 7.07 -22.25 6.59
C GLN A 44 8.37 -21.52 6.88
N ASP A 45 9.53 -22.14 6.65
CA ASP A 45 10.79 -21.49 6.93
C ASP A 45 11.00 -20.29 5.98
N THR A 46 10.64 -20.39 4.69
CA THR A 46 10.68 -19.25 3.76
C THR A 46 9.65 -18.17 4.08
N VAL A 47 8.44 -18.52 4.52
CA VAL A 47 7.41 -17.54 4.95
C VAL A 47 7.81 -16.89 6.27
N LEU A 48 8.37 -17.62 7.23
CA LEU A 48 8.86 -17.08 8.49
C LEU A 48 10.07 -16.17 8.24
N GLU A 49 11.00 -16.57 7.37
CA GLU A 49 12.09 -15.72 6.91
C GLU A 49 11.57 -14.49 6.19
N LEU A 50 10.55 -14.62 5.35
CA LEU A 50 9.91 -13.48 4.68
C LEU A 50 9.24 -12.55 5.69
N ILE A 51 8.53 -13.09 6.68
CA ILE A 51 7.90 -12.31 7.75
C ILE A 51 8.97 -11.60 8.57
N VAL A 52 10.02 -12.30 8.99
CA VAL A 52 11.15 -11.72 9.71
C VAL A 52 11.83 -10.64 8.88
N ASN A 53 12.11 -10.91 7.61
CA ASN A 53 12.72 -9.96 6.69
C ASN A 53 11.82 -8.77 6.45
N CYS A 54 10.52 -8.97 6.23
CA CYS A 54 9.56 -7.89 6.06
C CYS A 54 9.38 -7.09 7.35
N LEU A 55 9.36 -7.71 8.53
CA LEU A 55 9.25 -7.03 9.81
C LEU A 55 10.52 -6.27 10.17
N ASN A 56 11.69 -6.86 9.93
CA ASN A 56 12.98 -6.21 10.13
C ASN A 56 13.24 -5.13 9.08
N ASN A 57 12.85 -5.34 7.82
CA ASN A 57 12.91 -4.33 6.76
C ASN A 57 11.90 -3.23 7.02
N PHE A 58 10.69 -3.55 7.46
CA PHE A 58 9.70 -2.57 7.90
C PHE A 58 10.23 -1.78 9.09
N ALA A 59 10.82 -2.44 10.08
CA ALA A 59 11.47 -1.79 11.21
C ALA A 59 12.63 -0.91 10.75
N PHE A 60 13.48 -1.39 9.84
CA PHE A 60 14.58 -0.66 9.23
C PHE A 60 14.10 0.57 8.44
N HIS A 61 13.05 0.43 7.61
CA HIS A 61 12.39 1.51 6.89
C HIS A 61 11.63 2.47 7.81
N LYS A 62 11.33 2.05 9.04
CA LYS A 62 10.82 2.88 10.13
C LYS A 62 11.94 3.43 11.02
N ASP A 63 13.20 3.37 10.56
CA ASP A 63 14.42 3.79 11.26
C ASP A 63 14.65 3.11 12.62
N ASN A 64 14.03 1.94 12.83
CA ASN A 64 14.15 1.11 14.02
C ASN A 64 15.21 0.02 13.83
N ILE A 65 16.45 0.44 13.58
CA ILE A 65 17.59 -0.42 13.20
C ILE A 65 17.96 -1.46 14.29
N LYS A 66 17.58 -1.22 15.55
CA LYS A 66 17.82 -2.17 16.66
C LYS A 66 16.69 -3.15 16.90
N PHE A 67 15.50 -2.91 16.35
CA PHE A 67 14.46 -3.94 16.35
C PHE A 67 14.90 -5.02 15.37
N LYS A 68 15.28 -6.16 15.92
CA LYS A 68 15.60 -7.34 15.16
C LYS A 68 14.79 -8.48 15.73
N VAL A 69 13.70 -8.81 15.05
CA VAL A 69 12.95 -10.01 15.38
C VAL A 69 13.63 -11.20 14.71
N THR A 70 13.72 -12.30 15.44
CA THR A 70 14.28 -13.56 14.98
C THR A 70 13.17 -14.52 14.59
N ILE A 71 13.51 -15.53 13.78
CA ILE A 71 12.58 -16.61 13.44
C ILE A 71 12.04 -17.29 14.70
N ASN A 72 12.88 -17.44 15.73
CA ASN A 72 12.49 -18.05 17.00
C ASN A 72 11.44 -17.21 17.74
N GLU A 73 11.60 -15.89 17.79
CA GLU A 73 10.60 -15.00 18.41
C GLU A 73 9.27 -15.01 17.65
N ILE A 74 9.29 -15.10 16.31
CA ILE A 74 8.06 -15.27 15.52
C ILE A 74 7.42 -16.65 15.77
N LYS A 75 8.22 -17.71 15.89
CA LYS A 75 7.72 -19.05 16.25
C LYS A 75 7.06 -19.06 17.63
N VAL A 76 7.64 -18.38 18.61
CA VAL A 76 7.05 -18.19 19.96
C VAL A 76 5.72 -17.45 19.85
N PHE A 77 5.65 -16.37 19.08
CA PHE A 77 4.43 -15.61 18.88
C PHE A 77 3.30 -16.44 18.22
N ILE A 78 3.61 -17.19 17.16
CA ILE A 78 2.65 -18.10 16.52
C ILE A 78 2.19 -19.18 17.50
N GLY A 79 3.11 -19.73 18.30
CA GLY A 79 2.77 -20.71 19.34
C GLY A 79 1.78 -20.14 20.36
N ILE A 80 1.93 -18.88 20.77
CA ILE A 80 1.00 -18.19 21.67
C ILE A 80 -0.37 -17.97 20.99
N LEU A 81 -0.40 -17.61 19.71
CA LEU A 81 -1.67 -17.47 18.97
C LEU A 81 -2.42 -18.81 18.91
N LEU A 82 -1.72 -19.89 18.59
CA LEU A 82 -2.30 -21.24 18.59
C LEU A 82 -2.79 -21.63 19.98
N LEU A 83 -1.97 -21.44 21.02
CA LEU A 83 -2.33 -21.66 22.41
C LEU A 83 -3.57 -20.86 22.81
N SER A 84 -3.68 -19.60 22.39
CA SER A 84 -4.84 -18.76 22.70
C SER A 84 -6.12 -19.24 22.03
N GLY A 85 -6.00 -19.94 20.89
CA GLY A 85 -7.12 -20.53 20.18
C GLY A 85 -7.74 -21.73 20.90
N TYR A 86 -6.93 -22.62 21.49
CA TYR A 86 -7.44 -23.83 22.15
C TYR A 86 -7.44 -23.76 23.69
N CYS A 87 -6.64 -22.89 24.28
CA CYS A 87 -6.62 -22.59 25.71
C CYS A 87 -7.08 -21.14 25.89
N SER A 88 -8.38 -20.91 25.77
CA SER A 88 -8.98 -19.59 25.89
C SER A 88 -9.14 -19.19 27.36
N VAL A 89 -8.69 -17.99 27.71
CA VAL A 89 -9.00 -17.34 28.99
C VAL A 89 -10.11 -16.30 28.77
N PRO A 90 -10.99 -16.04 29.75
CA PRO A 90 -12.08 -15.08 29.59
C PRO A 90 -11.62 -13.66 29.16
N ARG A 91 -10.38 -13.28 29.48
CA ARG A 91 -9.78 -11.99 29.11
C ARG A 91 -8.30 -12.19 28.81
N TYR A 92 -7.82 -11.67 27.68
CA TYR A 92 -6.40 -11.77 27.24
C TYR A 92 -5.36 -11.50 28.34
N ARG A 93 -5.59 -10.51 29.22
CA ARG A 93 -4.65 -10.20 30.31
C ARG A 93 -4.42 -11.35 31.28
N MET A 94 -5.36 -12.28 31.37
CA MET A 94 -5.28 -13.42 32.28
C MET A 94 -4.13 -14.37 31.93
N TYR A 95 -3.67 -14.42 30.68
CA TYR A 95 -2.45 -15.19 30.34
C TYR A 95 -1.20 -14.71 31.09
N TRP A 96 -1.21 -13.50 31.63
CA TRP A 96 -0.12 -12.91 32.41
C TRP A 96 -0.51 -12.57 33.85
N GLU A 97 -1.69 -12.98 34.30
CA GLU A 97 -2.13 -12.78 35.69
C GLU A 97 -1.23 -13.57 36.65
N THR A 98 -0.97 -13.07 37.87
CA THR A 98 -0.07 -13.74 38.83
C THR A 98 -0.79 -14.66 39.81
N SER A 99 -2.13 -14.65 39.81
CA SER A 99 -2.95 -15.51 40.65
C SER A 99 -2.84 -16.97 40.21
N SER A 100 -2.69 -17.88 41.17
CA SER A 100 -2.39 -19.30 40.90
C SER A 100 -3.47 -20.04 40.09
N ASP A 101 -4.70 -19.53 40.10
CA ASP A 101 -5.86 -20.10 39.40
C ASP A 101 -5.94 -19.70 37.91
N THR A 102 -5.20 -18.67 37.50
CA THR A 102 -5.33 -18.04 36.17
C THR A 102 -3.99 -17.75 35.49
N HIS A 103 -2.87 -17.90 36.22
CA HIS A 103 -1.52 -17.70 35.70
C HIS A 103 -1.14 -18.73 34.64
N ASN A 104 -0.82 -18.25 33.44
CA ASN A 104 -0.21 -19.08 32.41
C ASN A 104 1.32 -18.88 32.42
N GLU A 105 2.00 -19.80 33.10
CA GLU A 105 3.46 -19.75 33.28
C GLU A 105 4.22 -19.80 31.95
N VAL A 106 3.72 -20.59 30.98
CA VAL A 106 4.38 -20.75 29.67
C VAL A 106 4.33 -19.45 28.88
N VAL A 107 3.18 -18.76 28.86
CA VAL A 107 3.03 -17.49 28.14
C VAL A 107 3.80 -16.37 28.84
N SER A 108 3.67 -16.26 30.16
CA SER A 108 4.28 -15.18 30.94
C SER A 108 5.82 -15.23 31.00
N LYS A 109 6.42 -16.43 30.96
CA LYS A 109 7.87 -16.59 30.82
C LYS A 109 8.38 -16.32 29.41
N ALA A 110 7.55 -16.57 28.39
CA ALA A 110 7.93 -16.41 26.99
C ALA A 110 7.86 -14.94 26.53
N ILE A 111 6.89 -14.16 27.02
CA ILE A 111 6.71 -12.74 26.67
C ILE A 111 6.26 -11.95 27.90
N ILE A 112 6.80 -10.75 28.10
CA ILE A 112 6.42 -9.85 29.19
C ILE A 112 5.20 -9.01 28.80
N GLU A 113 4.08 -9.10 29.55
CA GLU A 113 2.85 -8.31 29.29
C GLU A 113 3.07 -6.80 29.40
N LYS A 114 3.87 -6.40 30.40
CA LYS A 114 4.09 -5.01 30.79
C LYS A 114 5.52 -4.81 31.25
N ALA A 115 6.21 -3.90 30.56
CA ALA A 115 7.44 -3.34 31.08
C ALA A 115 7.18 -2.64 32.43
N SER A 116 8.09 -2.79 33.38
CA SER A 116 8.10 -2.18 34.73
C SER A 116 8.36 -0.66 34.70
N LEU A 117 7.66 0.02 33.79
CA LEU A 117 7.57 1.48 33.73
C LEU A 117 6.60 2.00 34.78
N GLU A 118 6.93 3.16 35.35
CA GLU A 118 6.05 3.86 36.29
C GLU A 118 4.63 3.99 35.74
N GLU A 119 3.61 3.64 36.54
CA GLU A 119 2.22 3.65 36.10
C GLU A 119 1.77 5.00 35.52
N ALA A 120 0.85 4.95 34.57
CA ALA A 120 0.26 6.16 34.00
C ALA A 120 -0.48 6.99 35.06
N SER A 121 -1.09 6.33 36.05
CA SER A 121 -1.85 6.95 37.16
C SER A 121 -0.95 7.81 38.06
N THR A 122 0.24 7.30 38.40
CA THR A 122 1.23 7.99 39.24
C THR A 122 1.94 9.09 38.47
N LEU A 123 2.34 8.83 37.22
CA LEU A 123 3.01 9.82 36.38
C LEU A 123 2.10 11.02 36.05
N LYS A 124 0.79 10.81 35.92
CA LYS A 124 -0.19 11.89 35.66
C LYS A 124 -0.34 12.86 36.84
N LYS A 125 -0.03 12.41 38.07
CA LYS A 125 0.00 13.27 39.27
C LYS A 125 1.25 14.16 39.32
N LYS A 126 2.32 13.77 38.63
CA LYS A 126 3.57 14.55 38.56
C LYS A 126 3.38 15.76 37.62
N VAL A 127 4.28 16.73 37.74
CA VAL A 127 4.27 17.94 36.91
C VAL A 127 4.32 17.59 35.41
N ARG A 128 3.64 18.38 34.58
CA ARG A 128 3.69 18.22 33.12
C ARG A 128 5.13 18.34 32.63
N GLY A 129 5.55 17.46 31.73
CA GLY A 129 6.95 17.32 31.32
C GLY A 129 7.70 16.18 32.04
N SER A 130 7.12 15.62 33.11
CA SER A 130 7.69 14.45 33.78
C SER A 130 7.73 13.24 32.86
N TYR A 131 8.73 12.38 33.05
CA TYR A 131 8.87 11.14 32.31
C TYR A 131 9.40 10.00 33.18
N SER A 132 9.14 8.77 32.76
CA SER A 132 9.74 7.54 33.27
C SER A 132 10.39 6.82 32.10
N GLN A 133 11.61 6.30 32.31
CA GLN A 133 12.38 5.59 31.29
C GLN A 133 12.76 4.20 31.82
N LEU A 134 12.58 3.18 30.98
CA LEU A 134 13.12 1.85 31.16
C LEU A 134 13.97 1.53 29.93
N THR A 135 15.19 1.04 30.13
CA THR A 135 16.08 0.66 29.02
C THR A 135 16.46 -0.79 29.21
N ASP A 136 16.17 -1.59 28.20
CA ASP A 136 16.69 -2.94 28.13
C ASP A 136 18.11 -2.87 27.56
N THR A 137 19.08 -3.38 28.33
CA THR A 137 20.50 -3.35 27.98
C THR A 137 20.84 -4.34 26.87
N ASP A 138 20.06 -5.41 26.73
CA ASP A 138 20.38 -6.51 25.82
C ASP A 138 19.86 -6.21 24.41
N SER A 139 18.60 -5.76 24.30
CA SER A 139 18.02 -5.32 23.02
C SER A 139 18.35 -3.88 22.64
N GLY A 140 18.80 -3.07 23.60
CA GLY A 140 19.02 -1.63 23.40
C GLY A 140 17.74 -0.83 23.15
N ILE A 141 16.57 -1.39 23.46
CA ILE A 141 15.27 -0.74 23.39
C ILE A 141 15.05 0.11 24.64
N THR A 142 14.63 1.36 24.44
CA THR A 142 14.25 2.27 25.51
C THR A 142 12.76 2.57 25.46
N LEU A 143 12.03 2.23 26.51
CA LEU A 143 10.64 2.61 26.70
C LEU A 143 10.56 3.88 27.54
N ILE A 144 9.77 4.85 27.08
CA ILE A 144 9.58 6.13 27.74
C ILE A 144 8.10 6.41 27.88
N ARG A 145 7.69 6.70 29.10
CA ARG A 145 6.36 7.22 29.41
C ARG A 145 6.49 8.70 29.75
N TYR A 146 5.77 9.57 29.05
CA TYR A 146 5.89 11.02 29.11
C TYR A 146 4.53 11.67 29.41
N HIS A 147 4.53 12.67 30.30
CA HIS A 147 3.36 13.47 30.62
C HIS A 147 3.28 14.73 29.75
N ASP A 148 2.53 14.67 28.64
CA ASP A 148 2.16 15.86 27.85
C ASP A 148 0.79 16.40 28.27
N ASN A 149 -0.20 16.50 27.36
CA ASN A 149 -1.60 16.73 27.73
C ASN A 149 -2.22 15.47 28.37
N ASN A 150 -1.84 14.31 27.85
CA ASN A 150 -2.13 12.99 28.38
C ASN A 150 -0.82 12.21 28.49
N ILE A 151 -0.87 11.06 29.16
CA ILE A 151 0.27 10.15 29.24
C ILE A 151 0.48 9.49 27.88
N VAL A 152 1.69 9.61 27.35
CA VAL A 152 2.12 8.97 26.10
C VAL A 152 3.19 7.96 26.44
N THR A 153 3.10 6.75 25.89
CA THR A 153 4.15 5.74 26.00
C THR A 153 4.77 5.53 24.62
N VAL A 154 6.09 5.62 24.53
CA VAL A 154 6.86 5.49 23.28
C VAL A 154 8.00 4.51 23.50
N ALA A 155 8.19 3.61 22.55
CA ALA A 155 9.38 2.78 22.43
C ALA A 155 10.34 3.43 21.44
N SER A 156 11.62 3.46 21.77
CA SER A 156 12.66 4.06 20.95
C SER A 156 13.96 3.28 21.09
N THR A 157 14.56 2.96 19.96
CA THR A 157 15.87 2.29 19.88
C THR A 157 17.01 3.26 19.64
N LEU A 158 16.73 4.44 19.09
CA LEU A 158 17.74 5.43 18.74
C LEU A 158 18.08 6.36 19.90
N ARG A 159 17.06 6.97 20.52
CA ARG A 159 17.24 7.94 21.61
C ARG A 159 16.32 7.66 22.78
N GLY A 160 16.85 7.76 23.99
CA GLY A 160 16.08 7.76 25.22
C GLY A 160 15.56 9.16 25.57
N ALA A 161 15.52 9.49 26.86
CA ALA A 161 15.05 10.80 27.30
C ALA A 161 16.04 11.93 27.06
N LYS A 162 17.35 11.61 27.08
CA LYS A 162 18.43 12.59 26.92
C LYS A 162 18.90 12.70 25.45
N PRO A 163 19.37 13.88 25.01
CA PRO A 163 19.34 15.17 25.73
C PRO A 163 17.92 15.71 25.85
N ILE A 164 17.58 16.32 26.99
CA ILE A 164 16.27 16.92 27.19
C ILE A 164 16.18 18.16 26.31
N GLY A 165 15.18 18.21 25.44
CA GLY A 165 14.86 19.42 24.68
C GLY A 165 13.69 20.16 25.31
N LYS A 166 13.36 21.33 24.74
CA LYS A 166 12.24 22.14 25.18
C LYS A 166 11.17 22.21 24.11
N ALA A 167 9.92 22.02 24.50
CA ALA A 167 8.76 22.16 23.63
C ALA A 167 7.90 23.34 24.08
N ARG A 168 7.49 24.19 23.14
CA ARG A 168 6.53 25.27 23.39
C ARG A 168 5.11 24.70 23.28
N ARG A 169 4.39 24.62 24.39
CA ARG A 169 3.04 24.03 24.48
C ARG A 169 2.05 25.02 25.07
N TRP A 170 0.80 24.94 24.62
CA TRP A 170 -0.29 25.71 25.20
C TRP A 170 -0.71 25.07 26.54
N SER A 171 -0.85 25.90 27.58
CA SER A 171 -1.42 25.50 28.86
C SER A 171 -2.80 26.12 29.00
N HIS A 172 -3.85 25.30 29.07
CA HIS A 172 -5.21 25.78 29.30
C HIS A 172 -5.36 26.42 30.69
N LYS A 173 -4.64 25.91 31.70
CA LYS A 173 -4.68 26.42 33.08
C LYS A 173 -4.12 27.85 33.18
N GLU A 174 -3.04 28.12 32.44
CA GLU A 174 -2.34 29.41 32.50
C GLU A 174 -2.68 30.33 31.31
N LYS A 175 -3.49 29.86 30.35
CA LYS A 175 -3.86 30.54 29.09
C LYS A 175 -2.66 31.16 28.36
N LYS A 176 -1.50 30.51 28.44
CA LYS A 176 -0.26 30.96 27.80
C LYS A 176 0.54 29.78 27.26
N ARG A 177 1.48 30.09 26.36
CA ARG A 177 2.45 29.12 25.87
C ARG A 177 3.59 28.96 26.88
N ILE A 178 3.70 27.78 27.47
CA ILE A 178 4.76 27.42 28.41
C ILE A 178 5.86 26.62 27.68
N GLN A 179 7.09 26.72 28.18
CA GLN A 179 8.18 25.82 27.78
C GLN A 179 8.17 24.63 28.73
N ILE A 180 8.10 23.43 28.16
CA ILE A 180 8.06 22.17 28.89
C ILE A 180 9.25 21.34 28.43
N ASP A 181 9.88 20.67 29.38
CA ASP A 181 10.91 19.68 29.07
C ASP A 181 10.30 18.51 28.31
N GLN A 182 10.97 18.13 27.23
CA GLN A 182 10.53 17.08 26.33
C GLN A 182 11.67 16.09 26.09
N PRO A 183 11.42 14.78 26.29
CA PRO A 183 12.37 13.74 25.98
C PRO A 183 12.83 13.77 24.51
N ALA A 184 14.10 13.48 24.25
CA ALA A 184 14.67 13.45 22.90
C ALA A 184 13.89 12.52 21.94
N CYS A 185 13.42 11.36 22.44
CA CYS A 185 12.61 10.43 21.65
C CYS A 185 11.31 11.06 21.13
N ILE A 186 10.64 11.89 21.94
CA ILE A 186 9.38 12.54 21.58
C ILE A 186 9.64 13.67 20.58
N ILE A 187 10.76 14.38 20.71
CA ILE A 187 11.17 15.41 19.75
C ILE A 187 11.39 14.77 18.39
N ASN A 188 12.19 13.69 18.34
CA ASN A 188 12.44 12.95 17.11
C ASN A 188 11.14 12.47 16.47
N TYR A 189 10.27 11.84 17.26
CA TYR A 189 8.96 11.39 16.79
C TYR A 189 8.18 12.53 16.13
N ASN A 190 8.05 13.68 16.80
CA ASN A 190 7.31 14.83 16.27
C ASN A 190 7.94 15.42 14.99
N CYS A 191 9.26 15.32 14.82
CA CYS A 191 9.94 15.77 13.60
C CYS A 191 9.57 14.91 12.39
N TYR A 192 9.50 13.59 12.55
CA TYR A 192 9.37 12.65 11.43
C TYR A 192 7.94 12.13 11.19
N MET A 193 7.09 12.14 12.20
CA MET A 193 5.70 11.64 12.14
C MET A 193 4.82 12.28 11.07
N ARG A 194 5.11 13.53 10.70
CA ARG A 194 4.24 14.34 9.84
C ARG A 194 4.22 13.92 8.38
N GLY A 195 5.04 12.96 7.95
CA GLY A 195 5.14 12.53 6.56
C GLY A 195 3.84 11.93 6.03
N VAL A 196 3.28 10.95 6.75
CA VAL A 196 2.04 10.26 6.36
C VAL A 196 0.84 11.21 6.42
N ASP A 197 0.74 12.02 7.49
CA ASP A 197 -0.34 13.00 7.62
C ASP A 197 -0.34 14.01 6.47
N ARG A 198 0.85 14.44 6.03
CA ARG A 198 0.99 15.32 4.86
C ARG A 198 0.56 14.63 3.57
N LEU A 199 0.94 13.37 3.37
CA LEU A 199 0.50 12.59 2.21
C LEU A 199 -1.04 12.48 2.19
N VAL A 200 -1.65 12.09 3.31
CA VAL A 200 -3.11 11.96 3.43
C VAL A 200 -3.81 13.30 3.21
N GLN A 201 -3.27 14.39 3.76
CA GLN A 201 -3.79 15.74 3.54
C GLN A 201 -3.73 16.13 2.06
N ASN A 202 -2.59 15.90 1.39
CA ASN A 202 -2.40 16.19 -0.02
C ASN A 202 -3.33 15.36 -0.91
N ILE A 203 -3.44 14.05 -0.65
CA ILE A 203 -4.35 13.14 -1.36
C ILE A 203 -5.80 13.57 -1.16
N SER A 204 -6.20 13.91 0.08
CA SER A 204 -7.56 14.36 0.37
C SER A 204 -7.94 15.62 -0.41
N THR A 205 -6.98 16.54 -0.59
CA THR A 205 -7.21 17.82 -1.28
C THR A 205 -7.55 17.64 -2.77
N TYR A 206 -6.88 16.71 -3.45
CA TYR A 206 -7.06 16.47 -4.90
C TYR A 206 -7.52 15.04 -5.21
N ARG A 207 -8.31 14.44 -4.31
CA ARG A 207 -8.77 13.06 -4.44
C ARG A 207 -9.65 12.91 -5.69
N VAL A 208 -9.37 11.89 -6.49
CA VAL A 208 -10.27 11.45 -7.57
C VAL A 208 -11.66 11.14 -6.99
N ASN A 209 -12.65 11.99 -7.29
CA ASN A 209 -13.98 11.92 -6.69
C ASN A 209 -15.00 11.18 -7.58
N VAL A 210 -14.61 9.99 -8.06
CA VAL A 210 -15.53 9.10 -8.79
C VAL A 210 -16.11 8.10 -7.80
N ARG A 211 -17.42 8.19 -7.58
CA ARG A 211 -18.15 7.31 -6.66
C ARG A 211 -18.47 6.00 -7.37
N MET A 212 -17.90 4.90 -6.88
CA MET A 212 -18.19 3.54 -7.35
C MET A 212 -18.55 2.65 -6.15
N LYS A 213 -19.46 1.69 -6.37
CA LYS A 213 -19.87 0.70 -5.34
C LYS A 213 -18.84 -0.42 -5.13
N LYS A 214 -17.80 -0.50 -5.97
CA LYS A 214 -16.82 -1.59 -5.95
C LYS A 214 -15.67 -1.26 -4.98
N TRP A 215 -15.44 -2.12 -3.98
CA TRP A 215 -14.43 -1.88 -2.93
C TRP A 215 -13.00 -1.72 -3.49
N TYR A 216 -12.66 -2.49 -4.53
CA TYR A 216 -11.34 -2.44 -5.16
C TYR A 216 -11.04 -1.10 -5.86
N TRP A 217 -12.05 -0.27 -6.13
CA TRP A 217 -11.85 1.07 -6.69
C TRP A 217 -10.91 1.90 -5.81
N GLN A 218 -11.01 1.77 -4.49
CA GLN A 218 -10.12 2.45 -3.55
C GLN A 218 -8.68 1.92 -3.62
N MET A 219 -8.51 0.62 -3.90
CA MET A 219 -7.19 0.00 -4.10
C MET A 219 -6.50 0.50 -5.37
N ILE A 220 -7.23 1.03 -6.35
CA ILE A 220 -6.64 1.61 -7.57
C ILE A 220 -6.44 3.12 -7.40
N MET A 221 -7.44 3.83 -6.87
CA MET A 221 -7.40 5.29 -6.77
C MET A 221 -6.42 5.80 -5.72
N PHE A 222 -6.29 5.11 -4.58
CA PHE A 222 -5.36 5.56 -3.55
C PHE A 222 -3.90 5.51 -4.04
N PRO A 223 -3.38 4.40 -4.62
CA PRO A 223 -2.04 4.37 -5.18
C PRO A 223 -1.83 5.38 -6.32
N LEU A 224 -2.84 5.65 -7.16
CA LEU A 224 -2.74 6.67 -8.20
C LEU A 224 -2.50 8.07 -7.60
N ASN A 225 -3.31 8.49 -6.62
CA ASN A 225 -3.14 9.78 -5.95
C ASN A 225 -1.80 9.85 -5.19
N ALA A 226 -1.40 8.76 -4.53
CA ALA A 226 -0.11 8.66 -3.86
C ALA A 226 1.06 8.76 -4.86
N SER A 227 0.93 8.16 -6.04
CA SER A 227 1.95 8.19 -7.09
C SER A 227 2.14 9.60 -7.65
N VAL A 228 1.05 10.34 -7.87
CA VAL A 228 1.12 11.76 -8.27
C VAL A 228 1.78 12.60 -7.18
N ASN A 229 1.45 12.37 -5.91
CA ASN A 229 2.09 13.08 -4.80
C ASN A 229 3.59 12.78 -4.69
N ASN A 230 3.98 11.51 -4.85
CA ASN A 230 5.38 11.09 -4.84
C ASN A 230 6.14 11.67 -6.04
N ALA A 231 5.55 11.65 -7.23
CA ALA A 231 6.12 12.25 -8.43
C ALA A 231 6.31 13.76 -8.28
N TRP A 232 5.38 14.46 -7.62
CA TRP A 232 5.54 15.88 -7.29
C TRP A 232 6.70 16.13 -6.33
N HIS A 233 6.85 15.29 -5.30
CA HIS A 233 7.99 15.36 -4.39
C HIS A 233 9.32 15.12 -5.12
N LEU A 234 9.39 14.13 -6.02
CA LEU A 234 10.57 13.87 -6.85
C LEU A 234 10.85 15.05 -7.80
N TYR A 235 9.83 15.61 -8.44
CA TYR A 235 9.95 16.78 -9.30
C TYR A 235 10.64 17.94 -8.57
N ARG A 236 10.21 18.23 -7.33
CA ARG A 236 10.80 19.29 -6.49
C ARG A 236 12.26 19.07 -6.13
N LEU A 237 12.77 17.84 -6.22
CA LEU A 237 14.19 17.52 -5.99
C LEU A 237 15.04 17.74 -7.25
N THR A 238 14.45 17.70 -8.45
CA THR A 238 15.14 17.93 -9.72
C THR A 238 15.57 19.40 -9.90
N SER A 239 16.60 19.66 -10.71
CA SER A 239 17.04 21.02 -11.04
C SER A 239 15.88 21.86 -11.62
N LYS A 240 15.08 21.26 -12.51
CA LYS A 240 13.90 21.90 -13.08
C LYS A 240 12.87 22.27 -12.03
N GLY A 241 12.58 21.40 -11.06
CA GLY A 241 11.63 21.73 -9.99
C GLY A 241 12.15 22.72 -8.94
N LYS A 242 13.48 22.95 -8.89
CA LYS A 242 14.07 24.04 -8.10
C LYS A 242 13.93 25.39 -8.79
N GLU A 243 14.04 25.42 -10.11
CA GLU A 243 13.87 26.61 -10.96
C GLU A 243 12.38 26.95 -11.16
N ASP A 244 11.57 25.98 -11.57
CA ASP A 244 10.13 26.07 -11.81
C ASP A 244 9.33 25.36 -10.70
N LYS A 245 9.06 26.09 -9.62
CA LYS A 245 8.40 25.57 -8.43
C LYS A 245 6.89 25.45 -8.65
N LEU A 246 6.47 24.28 -9.12
CA LEU A 246 5.05 23.93 -9.19
C LEU A 246 4.50 23.49 -7.82
N ASP A 247 3.32 24.00 -7.47
CA ASP A 247 2.50 23.43 -6.41
C ASP A 247 1.89 22.09 -6.85
N LEU A 248 1.28 21.35 -5.92
CA LEU A 248 0.73 20.02 -6.22
C LEU A 248 -0.34 20.09 -7.32
N LEU A 249 -1.17 21.14 -7.31
CA LEU A 249 -2.16 21.38 -8.36
C LEU A 249 -1.51 21.65 -9.71
N GLY A 250 -0.52 22.55 -9.77
CA GLY A 250 0.21 22.89 -10.99
C GLY A 250 0.89 21.67 -11.61
N PHE A 251 1.53 20.86 -10.77
CA PHE A 251 2.13 19.60 -11.21
C PHE A 251 1.09 18.60 -11.72
N THR A 252 -0.04 18.45 -11.03
CA THR A 252 -1.14 17.58 -11.46
C THR A 252 -1.72 18.05 -12.82
N ARG A 253 -1.88 19.37 -13.00
CA ARG A 253 -2.33 19.95 -14.28
C ARG A 253 -1.33 19.69 -15.41
N PHE A 254 -0.04 19.79 -15.13
CA PHE A 254 1.01 19.48 -16.11
C PHE A 254 0.93 18.02 -16.59
N ILE A 255 0.71 17.08 -15.66
CA ILE A 255 0.44 15.68 -16.00
C ILE A 255 -0.79 15.59 -16.89
N VAL A 256 -1.94 16.11 -16.45
CA VAL A 256 -3.20 16.04 -17.21
C VAL A 256 -3.05 16.59 -18.62
N GLN A 257 -2.43 17.76 -18.78
CA GLN A 257 -2.18 18.36 -20.09
C GLN A 257 -1.25 17.52 -20.96
N THR A 258 -0.29 16.81 -20.37
CA THR A 258 0.62 15.93 -21.12
C THR A 258 -0.10 14.69 -21.62
N TYR A 259 -0.92 14.05 -20.78
CA TYR A 259 -1.66 12.84 -21.13
C TYR A 259 -2.86 13.11 -22.06
N LEU A 260 -3.51 14.27 -21.93
CA LEU A 260 -4.66 14.66 -22.76
C LEU A 260 -4.27 15.49 -23.99
N ARG A 261 -2.97 15.64 -24.28
CA ARG A 261 -2.55 16.19 -25.57
C ARG A 261 -3.15 15.31 -26.67
N PRO A 262 -3.86 15.90 -27.65
CA PRO A 262 -4.39 15.11 -28.75
C PRO A 262 -3.22 14.43 -29.44
N THR A 263 -3.16 13.11 -29.35
CA THR A 263 -2.36 12.31 -30.28
C THR A 263 -2.87 12.64 -31.68
N PRO A 264 -1.98 12.77 -32.69
CA PRO A 264 -2.44 12.90 -34.06
C PRO A 264 -3.36 11.72 -34.32
N LYS A 265 -4.66 12.01 -34.52
CA LYS A 265 -5.69 11.01 -34.80
C LYS A 265 -5.13 10.12 -35.90
N SER A 266 -5.10 8.81 -35.65
CA SER A 266 -4.76 7.74 -36.60
C SER A 266 -4.83 8.23 -38.04
N LEU A 267 -3.66 8.33 -38.69
CA LEU A 267 -3.60 8.54 -40.14
C LEU A 267 -4.56 7.54 -40.76
N LYS A 268 -5.62 8.01 -41.44
CA LYS A 268 -6.34 7.14 -42.38
C LYS A 268 -5.23 6.52 -43.24
N LYS A 269 -5.11 5.18 -43.29
CA LYS A 269 -4.18 4.49 -44.19
C LYS A 269 -4.60 4.83 -45.63
N ARG A 270 -4.24 6.02 -46.10
CA ARG A 270 -4.28 6.40 -47.50
C ARG A 270 -3.07 5.72 -48.10
N VAL A 271 -3.29 4.96 -49.16
CA VAL A 271 -2.19 4.37 -49.93
C VAL A 271 -1.33 5.53 -50.45
N CYS A 272 -0.01 5.45 -50.32
CA CYS A 272 0.90 6.48 -50.82
C CYS A 272 0.75 6.62 -52.33
N ASP A 273 0.86 7.84 -52.86
CA ASP A 273 0.75 8.09 -54.30
C ASP A 273 1.85 7.37 -55.09
N ASP A 274 3.04 7.17 -54.52
CA ASP A 274 4.12 6.39 -55.13
C ASP A 274 3.72 4.94 -55.43
N ILE A 275 2.81 4.36 -54.64
CA ILE A 275 2.29 3.01 -54.85
C ILE A 275 1.01 3.04 -55.69
N ARG A 276 0.16 4.06 -55.48
CA ARG A 276 -1.11 4.21 -56.20
C ARG A 276 -0.89 4.52 -57.69
N LEU A 277 0.12 5.32 -58.01
CA LEU A 277 0.39 5.87 -59.35
C LEU A 277 1.57 5.24 -60.07
N ASP A 278 2.14 4.15 -59.55
CA ASP A 278 3.29 3.50 -60.20
C ASP A 278 2.97 2.81 -61.53
N GLY A 279 1.69 2.72 -61.92
CA GLY A 279 1.25 2.16 -63.19
C GLY A 279 1.57 0.67 -63.36
N LEU A 280 1.95 -0.03 -62.30
CA LEU A 280 2.44 -1.41 -62.36
C LEU A 280 1.66 -2.32 -61.42
N ASN A 281 1.25 -3.50 -61.88
CA ASN A 281 0.71 -4.59 -61.06
C ASN A 281 -0.53 -4.26 -60.20
N HIS A 282 -1.37 -3.30 -60.63
CA HIS A 282 -2.68 -3.05 -60.02
C HIS A 282 -3.74 -3.94 -60.66
N VAL A 283 -4.05 -5.07 -60.01
CA VAL A 283 -5.06 -6.02 -60.49
C VAL A 283 -6.26 -6.00 -59.56
N ILE A 284 -7.44 -5.79 -60.16
CA ILE A 284 -8.71 -5.80 -59.44
C ILE A 284 -9.15 -7.25 -59.23
N VAL A 285 -9.17 -7.68 -57.97
CA VAL A 285 -9.58 -9.01 -57.51
C VAL A 285 -10.87 -8.93 -56.72
N LYS A 286 -11.60 -10.05 -56.63
CA LYS A 286 -12.84 -10.13 -55.85
C LYS A 286 -12.52 -10.18 -54.36
N SER A 287 -13.12 -9.28 -53.59
CA SER A 287 -13.07 -9.26 -52.14
C SER A 287 -14.08 -10.23 -51.53
N MET A 288 -13.76 -10.73 -50.34
CA MET A 288 -14.68 -11.54 -49.53
C MET A 288 -15.85 -10.71 -48.97
N THR A 289 -15.66 -9.40 -48.83
CA THR A 289 -16.64 -8.48 -48.23
C THR A 289 -16.90 -7.27 -49.12
N GLN A 290 -18.09 -6.70 -48.96
CA GLN A 290 -18.47 -5.46 -49.64
C GLN A 290 -17.80 -4.26 -48.94
N ILE A 291 -17.13 -3.42 -49.73
CA ILE A 291 -16.39 -2.25 -49.27
C ILE A 291 -16.68 -1.04 -50.18
N LEU A 292 -16.28 0.16 -49.79
CA LEU A 292 -16.49 1.37 -50.60
C LEU A 292 -15.39 1.55 -51.64
N CYS A 293 -15.77 1.98 -52.84
CA CYS A 293 -14.81 2.35 -53.88
C CYS A 293 -14.04 3.63 -53.49
N GLY A 294 -12.72 3.60 -53.68
CA GLY A 294 -11.83 4.73 -53.44
C GLY A 294 -12.06 5.94 -54.36
N GLU A 295 -12.65 5.73 -55.54
CA GLU A 295 -12.92 6.79 -56.54
C GLU A 295 -14.38 7.27 -56.51
N CYS A 296 -15.34 6.36 -56.73
CA CYS A 296 -16.75 6.76 -56.85
C CYS A 296 -17.53 6.69 -55.53
N HIS A 297 -16.91 6.20 -54.45
CA HIS A 297 -17.52 6.03 -53.12
C HIS A 297 -18.82 5.23 -53.10
N LYS A 298 -19.07 4.40 -54.12
CA LYS A 298 -20.16 3.41 -54.13
C LYS A 298 -19.64 2.06 -53.65
N ASN A 299 -20.54 1.23 -53.13
CA ASN A 299 -20.17 -0.10 -52.68
C ASN A 299 -19.66 -0.98 -53.84
N THR A 300 -18.62 -1.74 -53.58
CA THR A 300 -17.97 -2.68 -54.49
C THR A 300 -17.60 -3.96 -53.75
N THR A 301 -17.60 -5.08 -54.47
CA THR A 301 -17.07 -6.37 -54.00
C THR A 301 -15.69 -6.65 -54.61
N MET A 302 -15.04 -5.62 -55.15
CA MET A 302 -13.77 -5.72 -55.86
C MET A 302 -12.72 -4.82 -55.19
N THR A 303 -11.49 -5.33 -55.07
CA THR A 303 -10.33 -4.69 -54.42
C THR A 303 -9.12 -4.73 -55.33
N CYS A 304 -8.27 -3.70 -55.30
CA CYS A 304 -6.93 -3.78 -55.87
C CYS A 304 -6.04 -4.67 -54.98
N ASN A 305 -5.40 -5.69 -55.55
CA ASN A 305 -4.51 -6.60 -54.82
C ASN A 305 -3.28 -5.92 -54.20
N LYS A 306 -2.80 -4.85 -54.83
CA LYS A 306 -1.59 -4.11 -54.45
C LYS A 306 -1.88 -3.00 -53.46
N CYS A 307 -2.91 -2.20 -53.71
CA CYS A 307 -3.31 -1.10 -52.83
C CYS A 307 -4.20 -1.55 -51.65
N ASN A 308 -4.82 -2.73 -51.74
CA ASN A 308 -5.83 -3.23 -50.81
C ASN A 308 -6.99 -2.21 -50.59
N VAL A 309 -7.32 -1.44 -51.62
CA VAL A 309 -8.40 -0.45 -51.67
C VAL A 309 -9.53 -0.99 -52.53
N GLY A 310 -10.78 -0.76 -52.11
CA GLY A 310 -11.95 -1.08 -52.93
C GLY A 310 -11.97 -0.27 -54.20
N CYS A 311 -12.09 -0.91 -55.35
CA CYS A 311 -12.19 -0.21 -56.63
C CYS A 311 -13.01 -1.01 -57.63
N HIS A 312 -13.97 -0.38 -58.29
CA HIS A 312 -14.64 -1.01 -59.44
C HIS A 312 -13.67 -1.13 -60.61
N VAL A 313 -13.90 -2.09 -61.50
CA VAL A 313 -13.07 -2.30 -62.69
C VAL A 313 -12.98 -1.03 -63.54
N HIS A 314 -14.10 -0.33 -63.75
CA HIS A 314 -14.16 0.93 -64.50
C HIS A 314 -13.57 2.14 -63.75
N CYS A 315 -13.47 2.07 -62.42
CA CYS A 315 -12.84 3.13 -61.61
C CYS A 315 -11.34 2.93 -61.44
N SER A 316 -10.81 1.74 -61.79
CA SER A 316 -9.42 1.39 -61.57
C SER A 316 -8.45 2.30 -62.32
N GLU A 317 -8.77 2.64 -63.56
CA GLU A 317 -7.92 3.51 -64.39
C GLU A 317 -7.86 4.92 -63.80
N MET A 318 -9.02 5.50 -63.47
CA MET A 318 -9.12 6.83 -62.85
C MET A 318 -8.46 6.89 -61.47
N PHE A 319 -8.42 5.79 -60.73
CA PHE A 319 -7.84 5.77 -59.38
C PHE A 319 -6.32 5.60 -59.36
N HIS A 320 -5.75 4.86 -60.32
CA HIS A 320 -4.31 4.53 -60.36
C HIS A 320 -3.51 5.33 -61.40
N TYR A 321 -4.15 6.12 -62.27
CA TYR A 321 -3.47 6.88 -63.34
C TYR A 321 -3.85 8.38 -63.36
N ARG A 322 -4.33 8.93 -62.24
CA ARG A 322 -4.77 10.31 -62.09
C ARG A 322 -3.77 11.18 -61.33
#